data_AF-A0A067HF48-F1
#
_entry.id   AF-A0A067HF48-F1
#
_cell.length_a   1.000
_cell.length_b   1.000
_cell.length_c   1.000
_cell.angle_alpha   90.00
_cell.angle_beta   90.00
_cell.angle_gamma   90.00
#
_symmetry.space_group_name_H-M   'P 1'
#
loop_
_entity.id
_entity.type
_entity.pdbx_description
1 polymer ?
#
loop_
_entity_poly.entity_id
_entity_poly.type
_entity_poly.pdbx_seq_one_letter_code
_entity_poly.pdbx_strand_id
1 'polypeptide(L)'
;MATAVAASSFVSRSYGHEVASGLNSKASQMKFRCMKHSGLRSLNIIDDLQVKTMASKLATSRQAGRNGFRSQNGPSLMIVCGVGLNILFVGTEVAPWSKTGGLGDVLGGLPPALAANGHRVMTIAPRYDQYKDAWDTDVVIELKVGDKIEKVRFFHCHKRGVDRVFVDHPWFLAKVWGKTQSKIYGPRTGEDYQDNQLRFSLLCQAALEAPRILNLNSNKYFSGPYGEDVVFVANDWHTSLIPCYLKTMYKPKGMYKSAKVVFCIHNIAYQGRFAFEDFGLLNLPAQFKSSFDFIDGYNKPVRGRKINWMKAGILESDMVLTVSPHYAQELVSGEDKGVELDNIIRKTGIKGIVNGMDVQEWNPLTDKYIGVKYDASTVMDAKPLLKEALQAEVGLPVDRNIPVIGFIGRLEEQKGSDILAAAIPHFIKENVQIIVLVSITIRNYSTLYTFIMT
;
A
#
# COMPACT_ATOMS: atom_id res chain seq x y z
N MET A 1 -4.56 28.67 31.59
CA MET A 1 -4.21 29.08 30.21
C MET A 1 -3.35 27.96 29.63
N ALA A 2 -3.95 27.06 28.85
CA ALA A 2 -3.22 25.98 28.17
C ALA A 2 -2.68 26.54 26.84
N THR A 3 -1.36 26.48 26.65
CA THR A 3 -0.68 26.99 25.46
C THR A 3 -0.63 25.86 24.43
N ALA A 4 -1.52 25.88 23.43
CA ALA A 4 -1.39 25.01 22.27
C ALA A 4 -0.21 25.52 21.43
N VAL A 5 0.96 24.87 21.53
CA VAL A 5 2.11 25.18 20.69
C VAL A 5 2.05 24.28 19.46
N ALA A 6 1.51 24.80 18.36
CA ALA A 6 1.67 24.17 17.05
C ALA A 6 3.10 24.41 16.55
N ALA A 7 4.02 23.51 16.85
CA ALA A 7 5.34 23.52 16.24
C ALA A 7 5.28 22.78 14.89
N SER A 8 5.55 23.50 13.79
CA SER A 8 5.83 22.88 12.50
C SER A 8 7.35 22.79 12.33
N SER A 9 7.90 21.59 12.49
CA SER A 9 9.32 21.35 12.20
C SER A 9 9.47 20.95 10.73
N PHE A 10 10.07 21.84 9.92
CA PHE A 10 10.52 21.51 8.57
C PHE A 10 11.84 20.74 8.67
N VAL A 11 11.82 19.43 8.42
CA VAL A 11 13.05 18.66 8.20
C VAL A 11 13.33 18.63 6.70
N SER A 12 14.10 19.61 6.21
CA SER A 12 14.66 19.58 4.86
C SER A 12 16.03 18.89 4.90
N ARG A 13 16.19 17.75 4.22
CA ARG A 13 17.51 17.20 3.92
C ARG A 13 18.00 17.80 2.60
N SER A 14 18.80 18.85 2.68
CA SER A 14 19.55 19.40 1.55
C SER A 14 20.71 18.46 1.19
N TYR A 15 20.64 17.84 0.02
CA TYR A 15 21.79 17.22 -0.64
C TYR A 15 22.71 18.33 -1.15
N GLY A 16 23.98 18.29 -0.72
CA GLY A 16 24.99 19.27 -1.09
C GLY A 16 25.38 19.15 -2.57
N HIS A 17 25.46 20.30 -3.24
CA HIS A 17 26.28 20.50 -4.42
C HIS A 17 27.01 21.84 -4.26
N GLU A 18 28.33 21.78 -4.23
CA GLU A 18 29.24 22.92 -4.31
C GLU A 18 29.12 23.61 -5.67
N VAL A 19 29.10 24.96 -5.71
CA VAL A 19 29.91 25.81 -6.61
C VAL A 19 30.10 27.19 -5.94
N ALA A 20 31.31 27.74 -6.07
CA ALA A 20 31.82 28.96 -5.44
C ALA A 20 31.58 30.28 -6.22
N SER A 21 32.07 31.38 -5.61
CA SER A 21 32.17 32.81 -6.03
C SER A 21 30.97 33.67 -5.59
N GLY A 22 31.09 34.87 -5.01
CA GLY A 22 32.18 35.77 -4.63
C GLY A 22 31.59 37.19 -4.44
N LEU A 23 32.11 37.96 -3.47
CA LEU A 23 32.02 39.43 -3.26
C LEU A 23 30.88 40.08 -2.42
N ASN A 24 31.30 40.52 -1.22
CA ASN A 24 31.21 41.84 -0.57
C ASN A 24 29.89 42.57 -0.18
N SER A 25 29.82 42.78 1.14
CA SER A 25 29.51 44.03 1.87
C SER A 25 28.04 44.43 2.13
N LYS A 26 27.60 44.35 3.39
CA LYS A 26 27.56 45.45 4.37
C LYS A 26 26.77 45.01 5.61
N ALA A 27 27.32 45.36 6.77
CA ALA A 27 26.78 45.09 8.08
C ALA A 27 25.60 46.02 8.43
N SER A 28 24.60 45.47 9.12
CA SER A 28 23.72 46.22 10.00
C SER A 28 23.41 45.36 11.22
N GLN A 29 24.05 45.70 12.33
CA GLN A 29 23.86 45.11 13.65
C GLN A 29 22.48 45.49 14.20
N MET A 30 21.68 44.50 14.59
CA MET A 30 20.64 44.68 15.61
C MET A 30 20.88 43.68 16.75
N LYS A 31 21.18 44.23 17.92
CA LYS A 31 21.42 43.52 19.17
C LYS A 31 20.11 42.90 19.67
N PHE A 32 20.06 41.57 19.80
CA PHE A 32 19.23 40.93 20.80
C PHE A 32 20.08 40.03 21.71
N ARG A 33 19.82 40.19 23.00
CA ARG A 33 20.61 39.77 24.15
C ARG A 33 20.45 38.25 24.35
N CYS A 34 21.51 37.48 24.12
CA CYS A 34 21.55 36.05 24.42
C CYS A 34 21.77 35.84 25.93
N MET A 35 20.79 35.28 26.62
CA MET A 35 21.02 34.64 27.92
C MET A 35 21.61 33.26 27.67
N LYS A 36 22.84 33.06 28.16
CA LYS A 36 23.53 31.78 28.15
C LYS A 36 22.92 30.90 29.25
N HIS A 37 22.42 29.72 28.89
CA HIS A 37 22.42 28.58 29.79
C HIS A 37 23.28 27.47 29.19
N SER A 38 24.42 27.28 29.83
CA SER A 38 25.38 26.21 29.65
C SER A 38 24.84 24.90 30.21
N GLY A 39 24.86 23.86 29.38
CA GLY A 39 24.47 22.49 29.76
C GLY A 39 24.99 21.45 28.76
N LEU A 40 26.23 21.60 28.29
CA LEU A 40 26.95 20.53 27.61
C LEU A 40 27.36 19.49 28.66
N ARG A 41 26.75 18.30 28.65
CA ARG A 41 27.37 17.10 29.18
C ARG A 41 27.80 16.22 28.01
N SER A 42 29.12 16.11 27.87
CA SER A 42 29.82 15.13 27.05
C SER A 42 29.45 13.71 27.49
N LEU A 43 29.19 12.85 26.51
CA LEU A 43 29.06 11.41 26.69
C LEU A 43 30.37 10.86 27.27
N ASN A 44 30.32 10.25 28.46
CA ASN A 44 31.47 9.58 29.07
C ASN A 44 31.60 8.16 28.50
N ILE A 45 32.82 7.83 28.06
CA ILE A 45 33.24 6.55 27.43
C ILE A 45 33.31 5.38 28.45
N ILE A 46 32.66 5.50 29.61
CA ILE A 46 32.76 4.52 30.71
C ILE A 46 31.52 3.61 30.82
N ASP A 47 30.38 3.98 30.21
CA ASP A 47 29.18 3.12 30.20
C ASP A 47 29.21 2.03 29.10
N ASP A 48 30.06 2.19 28.08
CA ASP A 48 30.17 1.25 26.94
C ASP A 48 31.03 0.00 27.26
N LEU A 49 31.72 0.00 28.40
CA LEU A 49 32.61 -1.08 28.84
C LEU A 49 32.05 -1.99 29.94
N GLN A 50 30.89 -1.66 30.52
CA GLN A 50 30.21 -2.55 31.47
C GLN A 50 29.16 -3.48 30.82
N VAL A 51 28.70 -3.17 29.60
CA VAL A 51 27.72 -4.00 28.86
C VAL A 51 28.36 -5.22 28.18
N LYS A 52 29.70 -5.24 28.01
CA LYS A 52 30.41 -6.35 27.34
C LYS A 52 30.81 -7.51 28.27
N THR A 53 30.60 -7.42 29.58
CA THR A 53 31.09 -8.44 30.54
C THR A 53 29.98 -9.30 31.17
N MET A 54 28.70 -9.10 30.78
CA MET A 54 27.59 -9.97 31.21
C MET A 54 26.91 -10.75 30.07
N ALA A 55 27.34 -10.56 28.81
CA ALA A 55 26.79 -11.25 27.64
C ALA A 55 27.37 -12.67 27.42
N SER A 56 28.31 -13.14 28.24
CA SER A 56 28.98 -14.45 28.05
C SER A 56 28.66 -15.52 29.12
N LYS A 57 27.59 -15.36 29.94
CA LYS A 57 27.22 -16.34 30.97
C LYS A 57 25.77 -16.88 30.93
N LEU A 58 25.00 -16.60 29.88
CA LEU A 58 23.61 -17.10 29.75
C LEU A 58 23.33 -17.88 28.46
N ALA A 59 24.37 -18.31 27.75
CA ALA A 59 24.27 -19.18 26.58
C ALA A 59 24.39 -20.67 26.93
N THR A 60 23.69 -21.14 27.96
CA THR A 60 23.54 -22.58 28.26
C THR A 60 22.37 -22.81 29.23
N SER A 61 21.14 -22.61 28.74
CA SER A 61 19.94 -23.35 29.17
C SER A 61 18.70 -22.66 28.61
N ARG A 62 18.07 -23.26 27.60
CA ARG A 62 16.63 -23.18 27.27
C ARG A 62 16.39 -23.84 25.91
N GLN A 63 16.71 -25.13 25.83
CA GLN A 63 16.07 -26.06 24.92
C GLN A 63 15.17 -26.96 25.77
N ALA A 64 13.91 -26.55 25.96
CA ALA A 64 12.80 -27.41 26.35
C ALA A 64 11.53 -26.56 26.49
N GLY A 65 10.45 -26.96 25.80
CA GLY A 65 9.08 -26.53 26.12
C GLY A 65 8.37 -25.68 25.06
N ARG A 66 8.03 -26.27 23.91
CA ARG A 66 6.93 -25.79 23.05
C ARG A 66 5.90 -26.91 22.90
N ASN A 67 4.89 -26.90 23.76
CA ASN A 67 3.58 -27.53 23.61
C ASN A 67 2.57 -26.44 24.00
N GLY A 68 1.46 -26.13 23.36
CA GLY A 68 0.75 -26.67 22.21
C GLY A 68 -0.66 -26.08 22.33
N PHE A 69 -1.05 -25.14 21.46
CA PHE A 69 -2.42 -24.62 21.41
C PHE A 69 -3.08 -25.19 20.16
N ARG A 70 -3.89 -26.24 20.34
CA ARG A 70 -4.78 -26.78 19.31
C ARG A 70 -6.07 -25.96 19.30
N SER A 71 -6.25 -25.11 18.30
CA SER A 71 -7.56 -24.58 17.90
C SER A 71 -8.31 -25.66 17.15
N GLN A 72 -9.53 -25.98 17.59
CA GLN A 72 -10.45 -26.82 16.84
C GLN A 72 -11.03 -26.01 15.67
N ASN A 73 -10.61 -26.32 14.45
CA ASN A 73 -11.32 -25.96 13.24
C ASN A 73 -11.54 -27.25 12.44
N GLY A 74 -12.74 -27.41 11.86
CA GLY A 74 -13.14 -28.56 11.03
C GLY A 74 -12.13 -28.82 9.89
N PRO A 75 -12.24 -29.94 9.17
CA PRO A 75 -11.15 -30.45 8.33
C PRO A 75 -10.75 -29.38 7.32
N SER A 76 -9.64 -28.69 7.59
CA SER A 76 -8.96 -27.89 6.59
C SER A 76 -8.49 -28.90 5.58
N LEU A 77 -9.18 -29.00 4.45
CA LEU A 77 -8.67 -29.72 3.30
C LEU A 77 -7.31 -29.10 3.01
N MET A 78 -6.25 -29.79 3.42
CA MET A 78 -4.88 -29.37 3.19
C MET A 78 -4.67 -29.54 1.68
N ILE A 79 -4.81 -28.46 0.93
CA ILE A 79 -4.53 -28.47 -0.50
C ILE A 79 -3.03 -28.59 -0.64
N VAL A 80 -2.55 -29.81 -0.87
CA VAL A 80 -1.15 -30.08 -1.21
C VAL A 80 -1.03 -29.94 -2.72
N CYS A 81 -0.56 -28.79 -3.20
CA CYS A 81 -0.25 -28.61 -4.62
C CYS A 81 0.95 -29.50 -4.98
N GLY A 82 0.73 -30.53 -5.81
CA GLY A 82 1.80 -31.40 -6.30
C GLY A 82 2.79 -30.70 -7.25
N VAL A 83 2.38 -29.58 -7.85
CA VAL A 83 3.19 -28.68 -8.70
C VAL A 83 2.79 -27.24 -8.37
N GLY A 84 3.75 -26.30 -8.40
CA GLY A 84 3.47 -24.89 -8.18
C GLY A 84 2.55 -24.28 -9.26
N LEU A 85 1.56 -23.49 -8.84
CA LEU A 85 0.67 -22.75 -9.75
C LEU A 85 1.35 -21.51 -10.34
N ASN A 86 0.83 -21.04 -11.47
CA ASN A 86 1.13 -19.71 -12.03
C ASN A 86 0.13 -18.69 -11.48
N ILE A 87 0.60 -17.73 -10.68
CA ILE A 87 -0.24 -16.77 -9.97
C ILE A 87 0.14 -15.35 -10.39
N LEU A 88 -0.83 -14.59 -10.91
CA LEU A 88 -0.62 -13.23 -11.42
C LEU A 88 -1.42 -12.24 -10.59
N PHE A 89 -0.74 -11.46 -9.76
CA PHE A 89 -1.36 -10.35 -9.03
C PHE A 89 -1.42 -9.13 -9.93
N VAL A 90 -2.60 -8.56 -10.08
CA VAL A 90 -2.78 -7.30 -10.81
C VAL A 90 -3.29 -6.25 -9.83
N GLY A 91 -2.66 -5.08 -9.84
CA GLY A 91 -3.04 -3.98 -8.97
C GLY A 91 -2.41 -2.67 -9.42
N THR A 92 -2.86 -1.57 -8.85
CA THR A 92 -2.32 -0.24 -9.14
C THR A 92 -1.10 0.12 -8.31
N GLU A 93 -0.81 -0.63 -7.24
CA GLU A 93 0.29 -0.36 -6.31
C GLU A 93 1.11 -1.61 -6.06
N VAL A 94 2.44 -1.46 -6.04
CA VAL A 94 3.37 -2.51 -5.63
C VAL A 94 4.52 -1.85 -4.87
N ALA A 95 4.66 -2.14 -3.58
CA ALA A 95 5.80 -1.66 -2.81
C ALA A 95 7.11 -2.33 -3.28
N PRO A 96 8.24 -1.60 -3.33
CA PRO A 96 8.42 -0.19 -2.92
C PRO A 96 8.19 0.85 -4.03
N TRP A 97 7.78 0.44 -5.24
CA TRP A 97 7.71 1.32 -6.42
C TRP A 97 6.56 2.31 -6.38
N SER A 98 5.36 1.83 -6.04
CA SER A 98 4.15 2.65 -5.96
C SER A 98 3.32 2.24 -4.76
N LYS A 99 3.05 3.19 -3.86
CA LYS A 99 2.35 2.96 -2.59
C LYS A 99 1.64 4.22 -2.11
N THR A 100 0.36 4.10 -1.81
CA THR A 100 -0.44 5.10 -1.08
C THR A 100 -0.97 4.56 0.24
N GLY A 101 -1.10 3.23 0.35
CA GLY A 101 -1.59 2.56 1.55
C GLY A 101 -1.30 1.07 1.57
N GLY A 102 -2.17 0.30 2.23
CA GLY A 102 -1.97 -1.13 2.45
C GLY A 102 -2.02 -2.00 1.18
N LEU A 103 -2.63 -1.52 0.09
CA LEU A 103 -2.67 -2.24 -1.19
C LEU A 103 -1.24 -2.54 -1.69
N GLY A 104 -0.39 -1.51 -1.75
CA GLY A 104 1.01 -1.68 -2.15
C GLY A 104 1.80 -2.62 -1.25
N ASP A 105 1.51 -2.64 0.05
CA ASP A 105 2.16 -3.55 1.01
C ASP A 105 1.76 -5.01 0.79
N VAL A 106 0.48 -5.27 0.52
CA VAL A 106 0.01 -6.64 0.22
C VAL A 106 0.68 -7.14 -1.05
N LEU A 107 0.67 -6.35 -2.14
CA LEU A 107 1.33 -6.74 -3.39
C LEU A 107 2.87 -6.74 -3.27
N GLY A 108 3.43 -6.02 -2.30
CA GLY A 108 4.85 -6.08 -1.95
C GLY A 108 5.22 -7.40 -1.28
N GLY A 109 4.45 -7.85 -0.29
CA GLY A 109 4.80 -8.93 0.64
C GLY A 109 4.16 -10.31 0.37
N LEU A 110 2.90 -10.38 -0.07
CA LEU A 110 2.21 -11.66 -0.32
C LEU A 110 2.80 -12.43 -1.52
N PRO A 111 3.09 -11.80 -2.68
CA PRO A 111 3.63 -12.51 -3.83
C PRO A 111 4.98 -13.20 -3.56
N PRO A 112 5.96 -12.57 -2.86
CA PRO A 112 7.18 -13.27 -2.45
C PRO A 112 6.95 -14.47 -1.53
N ALA A 113 5.98 -14.39 -0.61
CA ALA A 113 5.66 -15.50 0.28
C ALA A 113 5.10 -16.70 -0.51
N LEU A 114 4.28 -16.46 -1.54
CA LEU A 114 3.80 -17.52 -2.43
C LEU A 114 4.89 -18.08 -3.34
N ALA A 115 5.79 -17.24 -3.83
CA ALA A 115 6.96 -17.68 -4.60
C ALA A 115 7.88 -18.58 -3.75
N ALA A 116 8.06 -18.26 -2.47
CA ALA A 116 8.81 -19.09 -1.52
C ALA A 116 8.16 -20.47 -1.28
N ASN A 117 6.84 -20.59 -1.47
CA ASN A 117 6.12 -21.85 -1.44
C ASN A 117 6.15 -22.62 -2.78
N GLY A 118 7.00 -22.21 -3.72
CA GLY A 118 7.25 -22.93 -4.99
C GLY A 118 6.30 -22.57 -6.13
N HIS A 119 5.47 -21.53 -5.99
CA HIS A 119 4.64 -21.03 -7.08
C HIS A 119 5.43 -20.12 -8.04
N ARG A 120 5.01 -20.08 -9.30
CA ARG A 120 5.51 -19.07 -10.25
C ARG A 120 4.64 -17.83 -10.13
N VAL A 121 5.21 -16.71 -9.67
CA VAL A 121 4.42 -15.54 -9.27
C VAL A 121 4.84 -14.30 -10.04
N MET A 122 3.86 -13.61 -10.62
CA MET A 122 4.03 -12.31 -11.26
C MET A 122 3.20 -11.25 -10.55
N THR A 123 3.70 -10.02 -10.48
CA THR A 123 2.86 -8.85 -10.20
C THR A 123 2.86 -7.90 -11.38
N ILE A 124 1.69 -7.42 -11.78
CA ILE A 124 1.50 -6.48 -12.88
C ILE A 124 0.90 -5.20 -12.34
N ALA A 125 1.59 -4.08 -12.55
CA ALA A 125 1.14 -2.76 -12.14
C ALA A 125 1.55 -1.68 -13.14
N PRO A 126 0.95 -0.48 -13.11
CA PRO A 126 1.40 0.59 -13.98
C PRO A 126 2.81 1.10 -13.63
N ARG A 127 3.52 1.57 -14.65
CA ARG A 127 4.79 2.29 -14.50
C ARG A 127 4.52 3.79 -14.33
N TYR A 128 4.46 4.25 -13.08
CA TYR A 128 4.23 5.67 -12.77
C TYR A 128 5.50 6.51 -12.82
N ASP A 129 6.67 5.89 -12.67
CA ASP A 129 7.98 6.56 -12.73
C ASP A 129 9.01 5.66 -13.42
N GLN A 130 10.16 6.24 -13.75
CA GLN A 130 11.31 5.56 -14.35
C GLN A 130 12.08 4.77 -13.29
N TYR A 131 11.50 3.67 -12.82
CA TYR A 131 12.09 2.82 -11.79
C TYR A 131 13.49 2.32 -12.19
N LYS A 132 14.48 2.56 -11.33
CA LYS A 132 15.90 2.25 -11.58
C LYS A 132 16.18 0.76 -11.79
N ASP A 133 15.44 -0.10 -11.09
CA ASP A 133 15.65 -1.56 -11.10
C ASP A 133 14.74 -2.30 -12.08
N ALA A 134 13.99 -1.58 -12.93
CA ALA A 134 13.16 -2.16 -13.98
C ALA A 134 13.74 -1.88 -15.37
N TRP A 135 13.96 -2.93 -16.16
CA TRP A 135 14.46 -2.84 -17.54
C TRP A 135 13.33 -3.00 -18.56
N ASP A 136 13.49 -2.41 -19.75
CA ASP A 136 12.54 -2.59 -20.86
C ASP A 136 12.65 -4.03 -21.38
N THR A 137 11.51 -4.67 -21.67
CA THR A 137 11.48 -6.03 -22.25
C THR A 137 11.53 -6.01 -23.77
N ASP A 138 11.50 -4.82 -24.39
CA ASP A 138 11.36 -4.59 -25.83
C ASP A 138 10.04 -5.12 -26.44
N VAL A 139 9.14 -5.65 -25.60
CA VAL A 139 7.83 -6.11 -26.02
C VAL A 139 6.85 -4.93 -26.06
N VAL A 140 6.27 -4.71 -27.24
CA VAL A 140 5.26 -3.70 -27.49
C VAL A 140 4.00 -4.35 -28.04
N ILE A 141 2.85 -3.96 -27.51
CA ILE A 141 1.53 -4.38 -28.01
C ILE A 141 0.65 -3.19 -28.32
N GLU A 142 -0.35 -3.42 -29.15
CA GLU A 142 -1.41 -2.47 -29.46
C GLU A 142 -2.72 -2.92 -28.83
N LEU A 143 -3.32 -2.04 -28.02
CA LEU A 143 -4.58 -2.31 -27.33
C LEU A 143 -5.64 -1.30 -27.77
N LYS A 144 -6.86 -1.77 -28.00
CA LYS A 144 -8.01 -0.88 -28.23
C LYS A 144 -8.57 -0.44 -26.88
N VAL A 145 -8.52 0.86 -26.60
CA VAL A 145 -9.02 1.45 -25.35
C VAL A 145 -9.89 2.65 -25.71
N GLY A 146 -11.20 2.55 -25.43
CA GLY A 146 -12.18 3.49 -25.94
C GLY A 146 -12.18 3.51 -27.46
N ASP A 147 -11.93 4.69 -28.04
CA ASP A 147 -11.92 4.90 -29.49
C ASP A 147 -10.53 4.88 -30.11
N LYS A 148 -9.48 4.62 -29.31
CA LYS A 148 -8.07 4.68 -29.75
C LYS A 148 -7.39 3.33 -29.68
N ILE A 149 -6.38 3.18 -30.51
CA ILE A 149 -5.38 2.11 -30.41
C ILE A 149 -4.17 2.71 -29.72
N GLU A 150 -3.83 2.17 -28.56
CA GLU A 150 -2.74 2.66 -27.72
C GLU A 150 -1.60 1.65 -27.70
N LYS A 151 -0.36 2.15 -27.81
CA LYS A 151 0.87 1.33 -27.76
C LYS A 151 1.35 1.20 -26.34
N VAL A 152 1.48 -0.03 -25.86
CA VAL A 152 1.87 -0.34 -24.49
C VAL A 152 3.17 -1.13 -24.50
N ARG A 153 4.09 -0.76 -23.60
CA ARG A 153 5.34 -1.48 -23.38
C ARG A 153 5.34 -2.13 -22.00
N PHE A 154 6.19 -3.14 -21.83
CA PHE A 154 6.37 -3.82 -20.56
C PHE A 154 7.80 -3.66 -20.06
N PHE A 155 7.92 -3.23 -18.80
CA PHE A 155 9.18 -3.24 -18.07
C PHE A 155 9.17 -4.40 -17.08
N HIS A 156 10.33 -4.97 -16.80
CA HIS A 156 10.46 -6.13 -15.91
C HIS A 156 11.54 -5.93 -14.86
N CYS A 157 11.30 -6.50 -13.68
CA CYS A 157 12.26 -6.62 -12.59
C CYS A 157 12.03 -7.97 -11.91
N HIS A 158 13.08 -8.78 -11.71
CA HIS A 158 12.97 -10.01 -10.94
C HIS A 158 13.51 -9.80 -9.52
N LYS A 159 12.63 -9.93 -8.51
CA LYS A 159 13.00 -9.61 -7.11
C LYS A 159 12.26 -10.49 -6.11
N ARG A 160 13.00 -11.08 -5.16
CA ARG A 160 12.48 -12.00 -4.13
C ARG A 160 11.67 -13.18 -4.72
N GLY A 161 12.13 -13.73 -5.85
CA GLY A 161 11.48 -14.85 -6.53
C GLY A 161 10.23 -14.49 -7.36
N VAL A 162 9.89 -13.20 -7.45
CA VAL A 162 8.70 -12.71 -8.15
C VAL A 162 9.08 -11.93 -9.40
N ASP A 163 8.37 -12.18 -10.50
CA ASP A 163 8.44 -11.36 -11.70
C ASP A 163 7.57 -10.11 -11.54
N ARG A 164 8.21 -8.95 -11.43
CA ARG A 164 7.55 -7.65 -11.31
C ARG A 164 7.47 -7.01 -12.69
N VAL A 165 6.27 -6.95 -13.24
CA VAL A 165 6.00 -6.39 -14.57
C VAL A 165 5.32 -5.03 -14.42
N PHE A 166 5.82 -4.04 -15.14
CA PHE A 166 5.28 -2.69 -15.14
C PHE A 166 4.77 -2.31 -16.52
N VAL A 167 3.50 -1.91 -16.59
CA VAL A 167 2.83 -1.45 -17.81
C VAL A 167 3.21 0.00 -18.07
N ASP A 168 4.01 0.23 -19.11
CA ASP A 168 4.51 1.55 -19.52
C ASP A 168 3.59 2.16 -20.58
N HIS A 169 3.06 3.34 -20.25
CA HIS A 169 2.20 4.13 -21.11
C HIS A 169 2.27 5.61 -20.68
N PRO A 170 2.18 6.60 -21.61
CA PRO A 170 2.17 8.01 -21.25
C PRO A 170 1.11 8.41 -20.22
N TRP A 171 -0.07 7.78 -20.22
CA TRP A 171 -1.11 8.06 -19.22
C TRP A 171 -0.70 7.73 -17.78
N PHE A 172 0.30 6.86 -17.58
CA PHE A 172 0.86 6.57 -16.26
C PHE A 172 2.11 7.39 -15.99
N LEU A 173 3.07 7.33 -16.92
CA LEU A 173 4.39 7.93 -16.73
C LEU A 173 4.36 9.46 -16.75
N ALA A 174 3.38 10.10 -17.39
CA ALA A 174 3.27 11.56 -17.40
C ALA A 174 2.71 12.15 -16.09
N LYS A 175 2.43 11.32 -15.07
CA LYS A 175 1.80 11.73 -13.80
C LYS A 175 2.72 11.43 -12.61
N VAL A 176 4.01 11.73 -12.74
CA VAL A 176 5.03 11.40 -11.74
C VAL A 176 4.99 12.37 -10.55
N TRP A 177 5.06 11.80 -9.34
CA TRP A 177 5.34 12.56 -8.13
C TRP A 177 6.70 13.25 -8.23
N GLY A 178 6.77 14.55 -7.91
CA GLY A 178 8.01 15.34 -8.00
C GLY A 178 8.25 16.02 -9.36
N LYS A 179 7.90 15.39 -10.51
CA LYS A 179 7.98 16.06 -11.83
C LYS A 179 6.71 16.84 -12.17
N THR A 180 5.56 16.18 -12.12
CA THR A 180 4.26 16.83 -12.40
C THR A 180 3.47 17.14 -11.13
N GLN A 181 4.02 16.78 -9.96
CA GLN A 181 3.38 16.92 -8.64
C GLN A 181 2.02 16.18 -8.54
N SER A 182 1.82 15.22 -9.44
CA SER A 182 0.62 14.40 -9.59
C SER A 182 0.67 13.18 -8.66
N LYS A 183 -0.48 12.78 -8.11
CA LYS A 183 -0.61 11.49 -7.41
C LYS A 183 -1.06 10.40 -8.39
N ILE A 184 -1.04 9.15 -7.92
CA ILE A 184 -1.37 7.94 -8.69
C ILE A 184 -2.78 8.02 -9.31
N TYR A 185 -3.77 8.38 -8.49
CA TYR A 185 -5.19 8.33 -8.86
C TYR A 185 -5.76 9.68 -9.29
N GLY A 186 -5.07 10.78 -8.97
CA GLY A 186 -5.58 12.13 -9.18
C GLY A 186 -4.54 13.23 -8.96
N PRO A 187 -4.82 14.47 -9.39
CA PRO A 187 -3.90 15.58 -9.16
C PRO A 187 -3.77 15.92 -7.67
N ARG A 188 -4.84 15.71 -6.89
CA ARG A 188 -4.90 15.99 -5.45
C ARG A 188 -5.72 14.90 -4.74
N THR A 189 -5.61 14.82 -3.42
CA THR A 189 -6.48 13.91 -2.64
C THR A 189 -7.93 14.37 -2.76
N GLY A 190 -8.84 13.43 -3.05
CA GLY A 190 -10.28 13.71 -3.20
C GLY A 190 -10.69 14.15 -4.60
N GLU A 191 -9.75 14.32 -5.53
CA GLU A 191 -10.02 14.65 -6.93
C GLU A 191 -9.34 13.60 -7.82
N ASP A 192 -10.13 12.84 -8.58
CA ASP A 192 -9.64 11.81 -9.50
C ASP A 192 -9.32 12.37 -10.89
N TYR A 193 -8.42 11.73 -11.64
CA TYR A 193 -8.28 12.07 -13.06
C TYR A 193 -9.49 11.58 -13.87
N GLN A 194 -9.91 12.41 -14.82
CA GLN A 194 -10.99 12.09 -15.75
C GLN A 194 -10.69 10.88 -16.64
N ASP A 195 -9.42 10.60 -16.91
CA ASP A 195 -8.97 9.48 -17.75
C ASP A 195 -8.78 8.16 -16.98
N ASN A 196 -9.11 8.11 -15.68
CA ASN A 196 -8.93 6.91 -14.86
C ASN A 196 -9.61 5.66 -15.45
N GLN A 197 -10.79 5.82 -16.06
CA GLN A 197 -11.48 4.71 -16.73
C GLN A 197 -10.63 4.12 -17.87
N LEU A 198 -10.07 4.97 -18.73
CA LEU A 198 -9.24 4.50 -19.84
C LEU A 198 -7.92 3.92 -19.34
N ARG A 199 -7.30 4.58 -18.35
CA ARG A 199 -6.05 4.12 -17.69
C ARG A 199 -6.19 2.71 -17.15
N PHE A 200 -7.21 2.45 -16.35
CA PHE A 200 -7.36 1.16 -15.69
C PHE A 200 -7.97 0.08 -16.60
N SER A 201 -8.73 0.47 -17.63
CA SER A 201 -9.06 -0.44 -18.74
C SER A 201 -7.80 -0.91 -19.47
N LEU A 202 -6.89 0.02 -19.81
CA LEU A 202 -5.61 -0.29 -20.44
C LEU A 202 -4.76 -1.22 -19.57
N LEU A 203 -4.68 -0.97 -18.25
CA LEU A 203 -3.99 -1.87 -17.31
C LEU A 203 -4.57 -3.28 -17.34
N CYS A 204 -5.90 -3.42 -17.28
CA CYS A 204 -6.55 -4.73 -17.26
C CYS A 204 -6.30 -5.51 -18.57
N GLN A 205 -6.40 -4.84 -19.72
CA GLN A 205 -6.14 -5.46 -21.02
C GLN A 205 -4.65 -5.86 -21.16
N ALA A 206 -3.72 -4.98 -20.80
CA ALA A 206 -2.29 -5.26 -20.84
C ALA A 206 -1.90 -6.41 -19.88
N ALA A 207 -2.53 -6.49 -18.72
CA ALA A 207 -2.28 -7.56 -17.75
C ALA A 207 -2.73 -8.95 -18.24
N LEU A 208 -3.73 -9.01 -19.12
CA LEU A 208 -4.16 -10.24 -19.76
C LEU A 208 -3.24 -10.68 -20.90
N GLU A 209 -2.45 -9.78 -21.48
CA GLU A 209 -1.48 -10.12 -22.53
C GLU A 209 -0.13 -10.58 -21.96
N ALA A 210 0.35 -9.91 -20.91
CA ALA A 210 1.66 -10.15 -20.28
C ALA A 210 2.03 -11.64 -20.08
N PRO A 211 1.20 -12.49 -19.44
CA PRO A 211 1.50 -13.92 -19.27
C PRO A 211 1.80 -14.71 -20.55
N ARG A 212 1.27 -14.29 -21.69
CA ARG A 212 1.43 -15.02 -22.96
C ARG A 212 2.62 -14.54 -23.78
N ILE A 213 2.87 -13.24 -23.75
CA ILE A 213 3.85 -12.61 -24.65
C ILE A 213 5.22 -12.42 -24.01
N LEU A 214 5.30 -12.32 -22.68
CA LEU A 214 6.57 -12.06 -21.99
C LEU A 214 7.32 -13.37 -21.75
N ASN A 215 8.45 -13.53 -22.43
CA ASN A 215 9.36 -14.66 -22.22
C ASN A 215 10.31 -14.35 -21.05
N LEU A 216 10.00 -14.86 -19.85
CA LEU A 216 10.72 -14.53 -18.61
C LEU A 216 11.53 -15.73 -18.10
N ASN A 217 12.85 -15.57 -18.08
CA ASN A 217 13.82 -16.62 -17.78
C ASN A 217 14.66 -16.35 -16.52
N SER A 218 14.26 -15.37 -15.70
CA SER A 218 15.00 -15.00 -14.49
C SER A 218 14.85 -16.00 -13.34
N ASN A 219 13.85 -16.90 -13.40
CA ASN A 219 13.60 -17.90 -12.37
C ASN A 219 14.38 -19.19 -12.67
N LYS A 220 14.96 -19.81 -11.64
CA LYS A 220 15.72 -21.08 -11.77
C LYS A 220 14.85 -22.27 -12.17
N TYR A 221 13.58 -22.29 -11.77
CA TYR A 221 12.67 -23.42 -11.92
C TYR A 221 11.68 -23.26 -13.08
N PHE A 222 11.49 -22.03 -13.56
CA PHE A 222 10.53 -21.71 -14.60
C PHE A 222 11.17 -20.83 -15.68
N SER A 223 10.87 -21.10 -16.93
CA SER A 223 11.35 -20.36 -18.11
C SER A 223 10.20 -20.16 -19.11
N GLY A 224 10.39 -19.30 -20.09
CA GLY A 224 9.37 -19.04 -21.10
C GLY A 224 8.24 -18.12 -20.63
N PRO A 225 7.15 -18.02 -21.42
CA PRO A 225 5.93 -17.37 -20.98
C PRO A 225 5.28 -18.08 -19.78
N TYR A 226 4.43 -17.36 -19.05
CA TYR A 226 3.58 -17.96 -18.01
C TYR A 226 2.49 -18.86 -18.62
N GLY A 227 2.07 -18.54 -19.86
CA GLY A 227 1.08 -19.32 -20.59
C GLY A 227 -0.34 -18.97 -20.19
N GLU A 228 -1.24 -19.93 -20.39
CA GLU A 228 -2.69 -19.73 -20.24
C GLU A 228 -3.30 -20.44 -19.02
N ASP A 229 -2.57 -21.37 -18.40
CA ASP A 229 -2.98 -22.02 -17.17
C ASP A 229 -2.53 -21.19 -15.96
N VAL A 230 -3.34 -20.20 -15.62
CA VAL A 230 -3.00 -19.15 -14.67
C VAL A 230 -4.16 -18.79 -13.75
N VAL A 231 -3.82 -18.34 -12.54
CA VAL A 231 -4.77 -17.72 -11.60
C VAL A 231 -4.47 -16.23 -11.53
N PHE A 232 -5.40 -15.40 -12.00
CA PHE A 232 -5.33 -13.96 -11.80
C PHE A 232 -5.88 -13.60 -10.42
N VAL A 233 -5.15 -12.76 -9.69
CA VAL A 233 -5.60 -12.13 -8.45
C VAL A 233 -5.76 -10.64 -8.73
N ALA A 234 -6.99 -10.23 -9.00
CA ALA A 234 -7.37 -8.85 -9.27
C ALA A 234 -7.60 -8.12 -7.93
N ASN A 235 -6.88 -7.03 -7.68
CA ASN A 235 -6.95 -6.25 -6.45
C ASN A 235 -7.67 -4.92 -6.66
N ASP A 236 -8.75 -4.71 -5.90
CA ASP A 236 -9.62 -3.51 -5.91
C ASP A 236 -10.24 -3.17 -7.28
N TRP A 237 -11.10 -2.15 -7.27
CA TRP A 237 -11.91 -1.72 -8.43
C TRP A 237 -11.09 -1.46 -9.70
N HIS A 238 -9.84 -1.01 -9.57
CA HIS A 238 -8.97 -0.72 -10.71
C HIS A 238 -8.75 -1.93 -11.63
N THR A 239 -8.84 -3.14 -11.08
CA THR A 239 -8.57 -4.39 -11.80
C THR A 239 -9.79 -5.29 -11.96
N SER A 240 -10.96 -4.77 -11.59
CA SER A 240 -12.21 -5.54 -11.60
C SER A 240 -12.73 -5.86 -13.02
N LEU A 241 -12.14 -5.25 -14.06
CA LEU A 241 -12.46 -5.57 -15.46
C LEU A 241 -11.77 -6.84 -15.98
N ILE A 242 -10.72 -7.33 -15.31
CA ILE A 242 -10.03 -8.56 -15.69
C ILE A 242 -10.99 -9.74 -15.95
N PRO A 243 -11.90 -10.11 -15.04
CA PRO A 243 -12.80 -11.22 -15.28
C PRO A 243 -13.75 -10.97 -16.47
N CYS A 244 -14.19 -9.72 -16.67
CA CYS A 244 -15.04 -9.34 -17.80
C CYS A 244 -14.29 -9.48 -19.13
N TYR A 245 -13.09 -8.91 -19.25
CA TYR A 245 -12.27 -9.02 -20.45
C TYR A 245 -11.85 -10.45 -20.75
N LEU A 246 -11.44 -11.21 -19.73
CA LEU A 246 -11.08 -12.62 -19.88
C LEU A 246 -12.23 -13.44 -20.48
N LYS A 247 -13.45 -13.28 -19.97
CA LYS A 247 -14.64 -14.00 -20.45
C LYS A 247 -15.12 -13.55 -21.83
N THR A 248 -14.90 -12.29 -22.21
CA THR A 248 -15.44 -11.72 -23.45
C THR A 248 -14.48 -11.77 -24.61
N MET A 249 -13.20 -11.46 -24.38
CA MET A 249 -12.22 -11.26 -25.44
C MET A 249 -11.34 -12.49 -25.68
N TYR A 250 -11.15 -13.34 -24.66
CA TYR A 250 -10.18 -14.43 -24.70
C TYR A 250 -10.83 -15.82 -24.72
N LYS A 251 -11.68 -16.13 -23.72
CA LYS A 251 -12.31 -17.46 -23.61
C LYS A 251 -13.09 -17.90 -24.86
N PRO A 252 -13.88 -17.03 -25.53
CA PRO A 252 -14.60 -17.42 -26.75
C PRO A 252 -13.68 -17.78 -27.93
N LYS A 253 -12.44 -17.26 -27.95
CA LYS A 253 -11.43 -17.59 -28.96
C LYS A 253 -10.60 -18.82 -28.59
N GLY A 254 -10.99 -19.53 -27.53
CA GLY A 254 -10.31 -20.73 -27.06
C GLY A 254 -9.03 -20.46 -26.25
N MET A 255 -8.80 -19.23 -25.81
CA MET A 255 -7.63 -18.82 -25.02
C MET A 255 -8.02 -18.75 -23.52
N TYR A 256 -7.08 -19.00 -22.61
CA TYR A 256 -7.31 -18.96 -21.15
C TYR A 256 -8.45 -19.87 -20.66
N LYS A 257 -8.66 -21.02 -21.30
CA LYS A 257 -9.79 -21.90 -20.98
C LYS A 257 -9.83 -22.34 -19.51
N SER A 258 -8.66 -22.70 -18.94
CA SER A 258 -8.53 -23.11 -17.55
C SER A 258 -8.35 -21.94 -16.57
N ALA A 259 -8.04 -20.73 -17.06
CA ALA A 259 -7.71 -19.61 -16.21
C ALA A 259 -8.86 -19.21 -15.29
N LYS A 260 -8.49 -18.88 -14.05
CA LYS A 260 -9.39 -18.49 -12.97
C LYS A 260 -9.06 -17.08 -12.48
N VAL A 261 -10.09 -16.37 -12.03
CA VAL A 261 -9.94 -15.01 -11.47
C VAL A 261 -10.43 -14.99 -10.04
N VAL A 262 -9.53 -14.60 -9.13
CA VAL A 262 -9.84 -14.25 -7.75
C VAL A 262 -9.89 -12.73 -7.65
N PHE A 263 -10.99 -12.18 -7.16
CA PHE A 263 -11.14 -10.75 -6.93
C PHE A 263 -10.97 -10.43 -5.44
N CYS A 264 -9.98 -9.62 -5.09
CA CYS A 264 -9.66 -9.25 -3.71
C CYS A 264 -10.04 -7.80 -3.43
N ILE A 265 -10.96 -7.61 -2.48
CA ILE A 265 -11.43 -6.31 -2.00
C ILE A 265 -10.55 -5.88 -0.82
N HIS A 266 -9.74 -4.85 -1.00
CA HIS A 266 -8.95 -4.24 0.08
C HIS A 266 -9.70 -3.10 0.73
N ASN A 267 -10.53 -2.38 -0.03
CA ASN A 267 -11.37 -1.32 0.50
C ASN A 267 -12.68 -1.14 -0.30
N ILE A 268 -13.82 -1.43 0.33
CA ILE A 268 -15.15 -1.32 -0.29
C ILE A 268 -15.58 0.12 -0.61
N ALA A 269 -14.96 1.13 0.01
CA ALA A 269 -15.35 2.52 -0.18
C ALA A 269 -15.07 3.01 -1.63
N TYR A 270 -14.07 2.42 -2.29
CA TYR A 270 -13.66 2.79 -3.64
C TYR A 270 -14.10 1.72 -4.65
N GLN A 271 -15.13 2.01 -5.45
CA GLN A 271 -15.81 0.99 -6.26
C GLN A 271 -15.70 1.20 -7.78
N GLY A 272 -15.08 2.31 -8.23
CA GLY A 272 -15.08 2.68 -9.64
C GLY A 272 -16.50 2.95 -10.15
N ARG A 273 -17.18 3.94 -9.55
CA ARG A 273 -18.52 4.39 -9.94
C ARG A 273 -18.40 5.47 -11.00
N PHE A 274 -18.84 5.20 -12.22
CA PHE A 274 -18.75 6.12 -13.35
C PHE A 274 -20.11 6.35 -14.02
N ALA A 275 -20.19 7.31 -14.94
CA ALA A 275 -21.43 7.60 -15.65
C ALA A 275 -21.91 6.37 -16.43
N PHE A 276 -23.23 6.17 -16.53
CA PHE A 276 -23.77 4.97 -17.16
C PHE A 276 -23.48 4.93 -18.67
N GLU A 277 -23.35 6.12 -19.26
CA GLU A 277 -23.03 6.39 -20.66
C GLU A 277 -21.61 5.94 -21.02
N ASP A 278 -20.69 5.96 -20.05
CA ASP A 278 -19.28 5.64 -20.23
C ASP A 278 -19.01 4.15 -20.50
N PHE A 279 -20.02 3.27 -20.36
CA PHE A 279 -19.85 1.84 -20.61
C PHE A 279 -19.26 1.54 -22.00
N GLY A 280 -19.60 2.34 -23.01
CA GLY A 280 -19.07 2.18 -24.37
C GLY A 280 -17.54 2.31 -24.46
N LEU A 281 -16.94 3.09 -23.55
CA LEU A 281 -15.48 3.30 -23.49
C LEU A 281 -14.72 2.03 -23.09
N LEU A 282 -15.38 1.06 -22.46
CA LEU A 282 -14.75 -0.16 -21.97
C LEU A 282 -14.51 -1.19 -23.08
N ASN A 283 -15.04 -0.98 -24.28
CA ASN A 283 -14.98 -1.95 -25.39
C ASN A 283 -15.51 -3.35 -25.01
N LEU A 284 -16.44 -3.43 -24.05
CA LEU A 284 -17.08 -4.67 -23.62
C LEU A 284 -18.40 -4.90 -24.39
N PRO A 285 -18.75 -6.16 -24.70
CA PRO A 285 -20.05 -6.49 -25.28
C PRO A 285 -21.22 -6.09 -24.36
N ALA A 286 -22.34 -5.67 -24.97
CA ALA A 286 -23.52 -5.18 -24.24
C ALA A 286 -24.10 -6.19 -23.23
N GLN A 287 -23.89 -7.49 -23.43
CA GLN A 287 -24.36 -8.55 -22.51
C GLN A 287 -23.78 -8.43 -21.09
N PHE A 288 -22.61 -7.79 -20.92
CA PHE A 288 -22.00 -7.56 -19.60
C PHE A 288 -22.52 -6.31 -18.91
N LYS A 289 -23.27 -5.44 -19.60
CA LYS A 289 -23.72 -4.14 -19.06
C LYS A 289 -24.53 -4.28 -17.77
N SER A 290 -25.30 -5.36 -17.64
CA SER A 290 -26.08 -5.68 -16.42
C SER A 290 -25.20 -5.93 -15.20
N SER A 291 -24.01 -6.51 -15.37
CA SER A 291 -23.04 -6.72 -14.30
C SER A 291 -22.54 -5.38 -13.74
N PHE A 292 -22.45 -4.34 -14.59
CA PHE A 292 -22.04 -2.98 -14.19
C PHE A 292 -23.19 -2.11 -13.68
N ASP A 293 -24.43 -2.38 -14.09
CA ASP A 293 -25.58 -1.52 -13.79
C ASP A 293 -25.80 -1.37 -12.29
N PHE A 294 -25.81 -0.13 -11.81
CA PHE A 294 -25.81 0.18 -10.39
C PHE A 294 -26.58 1.48 -10.12
N ILE A 295 -27.35 1.50 -9.04
CA ILE A 295 -28.03 2.71 -8.57
C ILE A 295 -27.23 3.24 -7.39
N ASP A 296 -26.54 4.37 -7.59
CA ASP A 296 -25.79 5.08 -6.56
C ASP A 296 -26.75 6.01 -5.81
N GLY A 297 -26.67 6.04 -4.48
CA GLY A 297 -27.31 7.06 -3.67
C GLY A 297 -28.27 6.54 -2.60
N TYR A 298 -27.93 5.45 -1.94
CA TYR A 298 -28.46 5.17 -0.60
C TYR A 298 -27.96 6.27 0.36
N ASN A 299 -28.90 7.01 0.97
CA ASN A 299 -28.63 8.16 1.86
C ASN A 299 -27.86 9.36 1.28
N LYS A 300 -27.73 9.50 -0.04
CA LYS A 300 -27.17 10.70 -0.68
C LYS A 300 -28.28 11.60 -1.25
N PRO A 301 -28.08 12.93 -1.30
CA PRO A 301 -29.07 13.87 -1.85
C PRO A 301 -29.32 13.66 -3.35
N VAL A 302 -28.40 12.97 -4.05
CA VAL A 302 -28.53 12.65 -5.48
C VAL A 302 -28.48 11.14 -5.65
N ARG A 303 -29.57 10.57 -6.16
CA ARG A 303 -29.62 9.20 -6.68
C ARG A 303 -29.41 9.20 -8.18
N GLY A 304 -28.61 8.26 -8.69
CA GLY A 304 -28.33 8.19 -10.12
C GLY A 304 -27.89 6.81 -10.58
N ARG A 305 -28.29 6.47 -11.80
CA ARG A 305 -27.79 5.27 -12.48
C ARG A 305 -26.33 5.47 -12.86
N LYS A 306 -25.49 4.48 -12.57
CA LYS A 306 -24.04 4.49 -12.78
C LYS A 306 -23.60 3.13 -13.31
N ILE A 307 -22.39 3.05 -13.85
CA ILE A 307 -21.66 1.79 -13.90
C ILE A 307 -20.81 1.64 -12.64
N ASN A 308 -20.76 0.43 -12.09
CA ASN A 308 -19.95 0.08 -10.92
C ASN A 308 -19.00 -1.07 -11.28
N TRP A 309 -17.72 -0.73 -11.38
CA TRP A 309 -16.68 -1.67 -11.78
C TRP A 309 -16.46 -2.76 -10.75
N MET A 310 -16.46 -2.42 -9.45
CA MET A 310 -16.29 -3.41 -8.38
C MET A 310 -17.44 -4.43 -8.37
N LYS A 311 -18.69 -3.98 -8.57
CA LYS A 311 -19.85 -4.87 -8.72
C LYS A 311 -19.65 -5.88 -9.85
N ALA A 312 -19.16 -5.43 -11.00
CA ALA A 312 -18.86 -6.31 -12.12
C ALA A 312 -17.74 -7.31 -11.77
N GLY A 313 -16.68 -6.88 -11.09
CA GLY A 313 -15.62 -7.78 -10.63
C GLY A 313 -16.10 -8.86 -9.67
N ILE A 314 -16.96 -8.49 -8.72
CA ILE A 314 -17.57 -9.43 -7.77
C ILE A 314 -18.41 -10.48 -8.50
N LEU A 315 -19.28 -10.03 -9.41
CA LEU A 315 -20.19 -10.92 -10.16
C LEU A 315 -19.46 -11.83 -11.15
N GLU A 316 -18.39 -11.33 -11.78
CA GLU A 316 -17.73 -12.03 -12.89
C GLU A 316 -16.51 -12.85 -12.46
N SER A 317 -15.97 -12.64 -11.25
CA SER A 317 -14.86 -13.46 -10.73
C SER A 317 -15.29 -14.89 -10.36
N ASP A 318 -14.33 -15.82 -10.32
CA ASP A 318 -14.57 -17.19 -9.86
C ASP A 318 -14.60 -17.27 -8.31
N MET A 319 -13.96 -16.32 -7.63
CA MET A 319 -13.92 -16.25 -6.17
C MET A 319 -13.69 -14.81 -5.69
N VAL A 320 -14.36 -14.43 -4.61
CA VAL A 320 -14.20 -13.12 -3.97
C VAL A 320 -13.51 -13.27 -2.61
N LEU A 321 -12.46 -12.47 -2.40
CA LEU A 321 -11.68 -12.40 -1.18
C LEU A 321 -11.71 -10.99 -0.59
N THR A 322 -11.40 -10.90 0.70
CA THR A 322 -11.04 -9.64 1.36
C THR A 322 -10.00 -9.88 2.45
N VAL A 323 -9.51 -8.81 3.04
CA VAL A 323 -8.29 -8.75 3.87
C VAL A 323 -8.51 -9.07 5.36
N SER A 324 -9.71 -9.52 5.74
CA SER A 324 -10.02 -9.95 7.11
C SER A 324 -11.32 -10.76 7.18
N PRO A 325 -11.38 -11.87 7.97
CA PRO A 325 -12.62 -12.61 8.22
C PRO A 325 -13.72 -11.75 8.83
N HIS A 326 -13.39 -10.84 9.74
CA HIS A 326 -14.37 -9.96 10.35
C HIS A 326 -14.87 -8.92 9.33
N TYR A 327 -13.97 -8.35 8.55
CA TYR A 327 -14.35 -7.40 7.49
C TYR A 327 -15.27 -8.07 6.46
N ALA A 328 -15.03 -9.33 6.11
CA ALA A 328 -15.93 -10.10 5.25
C ALA A 328 -17.37 -10.17 5.81
N GLN A 329 -17.53 -10.34 7.14
CA GLN A 329 -18.83 -10.31 7.81
C GLN A 329 -19.45 -8.90 7.79
N GLU A 330 -18.63 -7.87 7.98
CA GLU A 330 -19.08 -6.48 7.90
C GLU A 330 -19.62 -6.12 6.52
N LEU A 331 -18.92 -6.52 5.45
CA LEU A 331 -19.31 -6.24 4.08
C LEU A 331 -20.67 -6.86 3.71
N VAL A 332 -21.01 -8.00 4.29
CA VAL A 332 -22.31 -8.64 4.10
C VAL A 332 -23.32 -8.27 5.19
N SER A 333 -23.00 -7.40 6.16
CA SER A 333 -23.92 -7.12 7.26
C SER A 333 -25.06 -6.18 6.87
N GLY A 334 -24.82 -5.28 5.92
CA GLY A 334 -25.82 -4.34 5.42
C GLY A 334 -25.22 -3.28 4.52
N GLU A 335 -26.09 -2.49 3.90
CA GLU A 335 -25.75 -1.51 2.86
C GLU A 335 -24.81 -0.39 3.31
N ASP A 336 -24.83 0.01 4.60
CA ASP A 336 -23.91 1.02 5.14
C ASP A 336 -22.46 0.52 5.14
N LYS A 337 -22.26 -0.72 5.60
CA LYS A 337 -20.91 -1.33 5.70
C LYS A 337 -20.43 -1.91 4.38
N GLY A 338 -21.34 -2.50 3.59
CA GLY A 338 -21.05 -3.00 2.24
C GLY A 338 -21.09 -1.91 1.17
N VAL A 339 -21.41 -0.68 1.55
CA VAL A 339 -21.49 0.51 0.68
C VAL A 339 -22.30 0.18 -0.58
N GLU A 340 -23.55 -0.26 -0.37
CA GLU A 340 -24.55 -0.64 -1.38
C GLU A 340 -24.21 -1.90 -2.23
N LEU A 341 -23.13 -2.62 -1.90
CA LEU A 341 -22.76 -3.89 -2.56
C LEU A 341 -23.00 -5.12 -1.68
N ASP A 342 -23.48 -4.95 -0.45
CA ASP A 342 -23.69 -6.02 0.54
C ASP A 342 -24.52 -7.19 -0.02
N ASN A 343 -25.61 -6.89 -0.72
CA ASN A 343 -26.49 -7.90 -1.31
C ASN A 343 -25.79 -8.72 -2.40
N ILE A 344 -24.96 -8.06 -3.21
CA ILE A 344 -24.20 -8.73 -4.28
C ILE A 344 -23.13 -9.62 -3.66
N ILE A 345 -22.40 -9.12 -2.67
CA ILE A 345 -21.35 -9.86 -1.95
C ILE A 345 -21.95 -11.08 -1.23
N ARG A 346 -23.11 -10.91 -0.59
CA ARG A 346 -23.83 -12.02 0.08
C ARG A 346 -24.21 -13.12 -0.92
N LYS A 347 -24.66 -12.75 -2.11
CA LYS A 347 -25.07 -13.69 -3.17
C LYS A 347 -23.88 -14.49 -3.73
N THR A 348 -22.75 -13.84 -3.96
CA THR A 348 -21.55 -14.51 -4.51
C THR A 348 -20.75 -15.25 -3.45
N GLY A 349 -20.90 -14.86 -2.18
CA GLY A 349 -20.03 -15.29 -1.09
C GLY A 349 -18.70 -14.52 -1.11
N ILE A 350 -18.09 -14.41 0.07
CA ILE A 350 -16.80 -13.75 0.27
C ILE A 350 -16.02 -14.47 1.37
N LYS A 351 -14.70 -14.59 1.21
CA LYS A 351 -13.82 -15.09 2.27
C LYS A 351 -12.82 -14.04 2.70
N GLY A 352 -12.66 -13.89 4.00
CA GLY A 352 -11.66 -13.00 4.57
C GLY A 352 -10.38 -13.75 4.94
N ILE A 353 -9.23 -13.21 4.57
CA ILE A 353 -7.90 -13.70 4.95
C ILE A 353 -7.13 -12.54 5.54
N VAL A 354 -6.69 -12.65 6.79
CA VAL A 354 -5.97 -11.58 7.48
C VAL A 354 -4.64 -11.32 6.78
N ASN A 355 -4.36 -10.05 6.47
CA ASN A 355 -3.08 -9.64 5.92
C ASN A 355 -1.91 -9.99 6.86
N GLY A 356 -0.79 -10.41 6.27
CA GLY A 356 0.50 -10.47 6.96
C GLY A 356 1.20 -9.10 6.98
N MET A 357 2.46 -9.13 7.41
CA MET A 357 3.37 -7.97 7.41
C MET A 357 4.75 -8.43 6.93
N ASP A 358 5.48 -7.57 6.21
CA ASP A 358 6.85 -7.88 5.79
C ASP A 358 7.81 -7.77 6.98
N VAL A 359 8.13 -8.92 7.58
CA VAL A 359 9.06 -9.05 8.71
C VAL A 359 10.54 -8.84 8.32
N GLN A 360 10.85 -8.58 7.04
CA GLN A 360 12.19 -8.13 6.66
C GLN A 360 12.32 -6.61 6.73
N GLU A 361 11.24 -5.90 6.39
CA GLU A 361 11.18 -4.43 6.49
C GLU A 361 10.87 -3.99 7.92
N TRP A 362 9.86 -4.60 8.55
CA TRP A 362 9.38 -4.26 9.89
C TRP A 362 9.93 -5.25 10.92
N ASN A 363 11.18 -5.07 11.33
CA ASN A 363 11.84 -5.93 12.31
C ASN A 363 12.76 -5.17 13.26
N PRO A 364 12.42 -5.04 14.55
CA PRO A 364 13.19 -4.24 15.51
C PRO A 364 14.61 -4.78 15.77
N LEU A 365 14.91 -6.03 15.40
CA LEU A 365 16.28 -6.58 15.48
C LEU A 365 17.19 -6.10 14.36
N THR A 366 16.63 -5.76 13.19
CA THR A 366 17.39 -5.42 11.98
C THR A 366 17.06 -4.05 11.41
N ASP A 367 16.13 -3.35 12.04
CA ASP A 367 15.69 -2.01 11.67
C ASP A 367 16.89 -1.06 11.57
N LYS A 368 16.87 -0.22 10.53
CA LYS A 368 17.94 0.70 10.15
C LYS A 368 17.67 2.14 10.63
N TYR A 369 16.45 2.42 11.08
CA TYR A 369 15.98 3.75 11.45
C TYR A 369 15.98 3.96 12.97
N ILE A 370 15.85 2.90 13.75
CA ILE A 370 15.93 2.99 15.23
C ILE A 370 17.37 2.89 15.72
N GLY A 371 17.72 3.70 16.72
CA GLY A 371 19.08 3.73 17.28
C GLY A 371 19.45 2.51 18.12
N VAL A 372 18.46 1.89 18.79
CA VAL A 372 18.64 0.70 19.62
C VAL A 372 17.76 -0.41 19.10
N LYS A 373 18.38 -1.52 18.70
CA LYS A 373 17.70 -2.73 18.22
C LYS A 373 17.23 -3.58 19.40
N TYR A 374 16.11 -4.27 19.24
CA TYR A 374 15.54 -5.06 20.32
C TYR A 374 14.72 -6.26 19.84
N ASP A 375 14.52 -7.20 20.76
CA ASP A 375 13.56 -8.29 20.63
C ASP A 375 12.62 -8.33 21.83
N ALA A 376 11.81 -9.38 21.94
CA ALA A 376 10.85 -9.54 23.04
C ALA A 376 11.52 -9.64 24.43
N SER A 377 12.78 -10.05 24.52
CA SER A 377 13.50 -10.17 25.79
C SER A 377 14.14 -8.86 26.25
N THR A 378 14.56 -8.00 25.31
CA THR A 378 15.24 -6.72 25.59
C THR A 378 14.33 -5.50 25.44
N VAL A 379 13.05 -5.70 25.10
CA VAL A 379 12.08 -4.64 24.82
C VAL A 379 11.94 -3.62 25.95
N MET A 380 12.01 -4.07 27.21
CA MET A 380 11.84 -3.22 28.39
C MET A 380 13.03 -2.30 28.63
N ASP A 381 14.21 -2.66 28.15
CA ASP A 381 15.42 -1.83 28.25
C ASP A 381 15.54 -0.89 27.04
N ALA A 382 15.20 -1.39 25.84
CA ALA A 382 15.37 -0.65 24.60
C ALA A 382 14.28 0.38 24.33
N LYS A 383 12.99 0.06 24.56
CA LYS A 383 11.89 1.00 24.23
C LYS A 383 11.94 2.31 25.02
N PRO A 384 12.33 2.35 26.30
CA PRO A 384 12.54 3.63 27.00
C PRO A 384 13.56 4.53 26.31
N LEU A 385 14.69 3.98 25.85
CA LEU A 385 15.72 4.74 25.13
C LEU A 385 15.20 5.24 23.77
N LEU A 386 14.46 4.40 23.05
CA LEU A 386 13.82 4.79 21.78
C LEU A 386 12.74 5.86 21.97
N LYS A 387 12.01 5.80 23.09
CA LYS A 387 11.01 6.79 23.45
C LYS A 387 11.62 8.14 23.76
N GLU A 388 12.71 8.17 24.55
CA GLU A 388 13.46 9.40 24.83
C GLU A 388 14.03 10.02 23.54
N ALA A 389 14.57 9.18 22.65
CA ALA A 389 15.03 9.63 21.33
C ALA A 389 13.89 10.21 20.48
N LEU A 390 12.73 9.55 20.46
CA LEU A 390 11.55 10.05 19.75
C LEU A 390 11.05 11.38 20.34
N GLN A 391 10.94 11.49 21.66
CA GLN A 391 10.56 12.72 22.36
C GLN A 391 11.51 13.86 21.99
N ALA A 392 12.81 13.62 22.00
CA ALA A 392 13.82 14.59 21.60
C ALA A 392 13.68 15.00 20.13
N GLU A 393 13.50 14.03 19.22
CA GLU A 393 13.36 14.27 17.77
C GLU A 393 12.14 15.16 17.46
N VAL A 394 11.03 14.96 18.19
CA VAL A 394 9.81 15.76 18.01
C VAL A 394 9.71 16.96 18.97
N GLY A 395 10.75 17.26 19.75
CA GLY A 395 10.76 18.43 20.64
C GLY A 395 9.79 18.37 21.84
N LEU A 396 9.42 17.17 22.28
CA LEU A 396 8.65 16.95 23.51
C LEU A 396 9.56 16.93 24.75
N PRO A 397 9.02 17.20 25.96
CA PRO A 397 9.73 16.92 27.20
C PRO A 397 10.21 15.46 27.24
N VAL A 398 11.52 15.28 27.38
CA VAL A 398 12.15 13.95 27.42
C VAL A 398 11.95 13.37 28.82
N ASP A 399 11.01 12.44 28.93
CA ASP A 399 10.72 11.70 30.15
C ASP A 399 10.16 10.32 29.79
N ARG A 400 10.93 9.28 30.12
CA ARG A 400 10.55 7.88 29.90
C ARG A 400 9.29 7.46 30.65
N ASN A 401 8.88 8.17 31.69
CA ASN A 401 7.73 7.84 32.52
C ASN A 401 6.40 8.41 31.98
N ILE A 402 6.42 9.45 31.15
CA ILE A 402 5.21 10.07 30.58
C ILE A 402 4.69 9.22 29.41
N PRO A 403 3.49 8.63 29.44
CA PRO A 403 2.96 7.84 28.31
C PRO A 403 2.96 8.60 26.99
N VAL A 404 3.34 7.93 25.89
CA VAL A 404 3.34 8.49 24.54
C VAL A 404 2.34 7.73 23.67
N ILE A 405 1.39 8.45 23.09
CA ILE A 405 0.38 7.95 22.15
C ILE A 405 0.81 8.36 20.74
N GLY A 406 0.96 7.38 19.84
CA GLY A 406 1.27 7.63 18.43
C GLY A 406 0.07 7.37 17.53
N PHE A 407 -0.31 8.35 16.71
CA PHE A 407 -1.26 8.18 15.61
C PHE A 407 -0.53 8.25 14.28
N ILE A 408 -0.69 7.23 13.43
CA ILE A 408 -0.11 7.20 12.09
C ILE A 408 -1.22 6.85 11.09
N GLY A 409 -1.53 7.77 10.17
CA GLY A 409 -2.61 7.55 9.23
C GLY A 409 -2.82 8.67 8.22
N ARG A 410 -3.77 8.46 7.30
CA ARG A 410 -4.29 9.53 6.44
C ARG A 410 -5.30 10.36 7.23
N LEU A 411 -5.38 11.66 6.95
CA LEU A 411 -6.47 12.52 7.44
C LEU A 411 -7.73 12.29 6.60
N GLU A 412 -8.36 11.13 6.82
CA GLU A 412 -9.62 10.74 6.22
C GLU A 412 -10.56 10.27 7.34
N GLU A 413 -11.86 10.48 7.16
CA GLU A 413 -12.90 10.05 8.10
C GLU A 413 -12.78 8.55 8.42
N GLN A 414 -12.35 7.73 7.45
CA GLN A 414 -12.07 6.30 7.63
C GLN A 414 -11.05 6.01 8.75
N LYS A 415 -10.17 6.96 9.08
CA LYS A 415 -9.15 6.81 10.13
C LYS A 415 -9.53 7.49 11.44
N GLY A 416 -10.71 8.13 11.51
CA GLY A 416 -11.19 8.80 12.72
C GLY A 416 -10.29 9.95 13.18
N SER A 417 -9.61 10.63 12.25
CA SER A 417 -8.73 11.75 12.58
C SER A 417 -9.50 12.94 13.19
N ASP A 418 -10.75 13.13 12.78
CA ASP A 418 -11.71 14.05 13.35
C ASP A 418 -12.09 13.67 14.80
N ILE A 419 -12.32 12.38 15.06
CA ILE A 419 -12.58 11.86 16.41
C ILE A 419 -11.36 12.08 17.31
N LEU A 420 -10.16 11.77 16.83
CA LEU A 420 -8.93 12.04 17.57
C LEU A 420 -8.80 13.54 17.88
N ALA A 421 -9.04 14.40 16.90
CA ALA A 421 -8.98 15.85 17.09
C ALA A 421 -9.98 16.34 18.15
N ALA A 422 -11.19 15.79 18.18
CA ALA A 422 -12.19 16.10 19.20
C ALA A 422 -11.82 15.55 20.59
N ALA A 423 -11.07 14.45 20.67
CA ALA A 423 -10.64 13.84 21.93
C ALA A 423 -9.42 14.53 22.58
N ILE A 424 -8.58 15.21 21.78
CA ILE A 424 -7.36 15.87 22.24
C ILE A 424 -7.56 16.79 23.48
N PRO A 425 -8.58 17.67 23.56
CA PRO A 425 -8.80 18.51 24.74
C PRO A 425 -9.05 17.74 26.04
N HIS A 426 -9.46 16.48 25.95
CA HIS A 426 -9.57 15.60 27.11
C HIS A 426 -8.22 15.02 27.49
N PHE A 427 -7.41 14.59 26.52
CA PHE A 427 -6.08 14.04 26.78
C PHE A 427 -5.09 15.06 27.35
N ILE A 428 -5.16 16.33 26.96
CA ILE A 428 -4.27 17.40 27.47
C ILE A 428 -4.47 17.63 28.98
N LYS A 429 -5.56 17.14 29.58
CA LYS A 429 -5.77 17.18 31.05
C LYS A 429 -5.00 16.09 31.80
N GLU A 430 -4.51 15.08 31.08
CA GLU A 430 -3.75 13.96 31.62
C GLU A 430 -2.25 14.19 31.39
N ASN A 431 -1.39 13.55 32.21
CA ASN A 431 0.06 13.61 32.02
C ASN A 431 0.49 12.65 30.91
N VAL A 432 0.14 12.96 29.66
CA VAL A 432 0.41 12.14 28.47
C VAL A 432 0.91 13.00 27.32
N GLN A 433 1.62 12.39 26.38
CA GLN A 433 2.08 13.03 25.14
C GLN A 433 1.41 12.38 23.94
N ILE A 434 1.06 13.19 22.93
CA ILE A 434 0.48 12.70 21.67
C ILE A 434 1.37 13.12 20.51
N ILE A 435 1.73 12.14 19.67
CA ILE A 435 2.45 12.33 18.42
C ILE A 435 1.55 11.91 17.27
N VAL A 436 1.21 12.85 16.39
CA VAL A 436 0.35 12.61 15.23
C VAL A 436 1.19 12.74 13.98
N LEU A 437 1.37 11.63 13.26
CA LEU A 437 2.08 11.55 11.99
C LEU A 437 1.07 11.34 10.85
N VAL A 438 0.91 12.38 10.04
CA VAL A 438 -0.06 12.37 8.93
C VAL A 438 0.55 12.94 7.66
N SER A 439 0.04 12.48 6.52
CA SER A 439 0.27 13.11 5.23
C SER A 439 -0.92 14.00 4.90
N ILE A 440 -0.69 15.31 4.80
CA ILE A 440 -1.72 16.28 4.40
C ILE A 440 -1.35 16.86 3.05
N THR A 441 -2.35 17.11 2.21
CA THR A 441 -2.19 17.94 1.02
C THR A 441 -2.76 19.32 1.30
N ILE A 442 -1.92 20.25 1.78
CA ILE A 442 -2.24 21.67 1.83
C ILE A 442 -1.46 22.33 0.70
N ARG A 443 -2.17 22.92 -0.27
CA ARG A 443 -1.59 23.70 -1.39
C ARG A 443 -0.50 22.96 -2.21
N ASN A 444 -0.83 21.80 -2.78
CA ASN A 444 0.02 21.03 -3.71
C ASN A 444 1.33 20.44 -3.12
N TYR A 445 1.54 20.50 -1.80
CA TYR A 445 2.65 19.80 -1.14
C TYR A 445 2.09 18.68 -0.25
N SER A 446 2.57 17.45 -0.43
CA SER A 446 2.46 16.41 0.61
C SER A 446 3.54 16.73 1.63
N THR A 447 3.15 17.35 2.73
CA THR A 447 4.07 17.62 3.84
C THR A 447 3.75 16.63 4.95
N LEU A 448 4.78 16.02 5.50
CA LEU A 448 4.68 15.21 6.71
C LEU A 448 4.47 16.19 7.86
N TYR A 449 3.29 16.18 8.48
CA TYR A 449 3.04 17.01 9.64
C TYR A 449 3.16 16.15 10.88
N THR A 450 4.05 16.56 11.77
CA THR A 450 4.08 16.08 13.15
C THR A 450 3.34 17.12 13.98
N PHE A 451 2.14 16.78 14.45
CA PHE A 451 1.50 17.60 15.50
C PHE A 451 1.97 17.06 16.84
N ILE A 452 2.48 17.98 17.64
CA ILE A 452 3.04 17.72 18.95
C ILE A 452 2.15 18.42 19.96
N MET A 453 1.61 17.67 20.90
CA MET A 453 0.80 18.22 21.98
C MET A 453 1.34 17.72 23.32
N THR A 454 1.62 18.69 24.18
CA THR A 454 2.14 18.55 25.55
C THR A 454 1.07 18.84 26.58
#